data_AF-A0A4Y2EFA5-F1
#
_entry.id   AF-A0A4Y2EFA5-F1
#
_cell.length_a   1.000
_cell.length_b   1.000
_cell.length_c   1.000
_cell.angle_alpha   90.00
_cell.angle_beta   90.00
_cell.angle_gamma   90.00
#
_symmetry.space_group_name_H-M   'P 1'
#
loop_
_entity.id
_entity.type
_entity.pdbx_description
1 polymer ?
#
loop_
_entity_poly.entity_id
_entity_poly.type
_entity_poly.pdbx_seq_one_letter_code
_entity_poly.pdbx_strand_id
1 'polypeptide(L)'
;MTQIKTDLLKMVSPEKKAQCVLGYVMFLWGFVKDVGYRTKVCNVVALKERIQAAIETVDQGMFLDEIRTSNSLHSCYEEISCGTLLRR
;
A
#
# COMPACT_ATOMS: atom_id res chain seq x y z
N MET A 1 7.07 4.49 -0.23
CA MET A 1 5.83 5.13 -0.72
C MET A 1 5.85 5.77 -2.12
N THR A 2 6.99 6.22 -2.68
CA THR A 2 6.99 7.02 -3.94
C THR A 2 6.67 6.21 -5.21
N GLN A 3 7.19 4.98 -5.34
CA GLN A 3 7.01 4.17 -6.56
C GLN A 3 5.58 3.64 -6.73
N ILE A 4 4.98 3.09 -5.67
CA ILE A 4 3.61 2.57 -5.71
C ILE A 4 2.58 3.64 -6.10
N LYS A 5 2.74 4.87 -5.58
CA LYS A 5 1.89 6.01 -5.95
C LYS A 5 2.06 6.34 -7.44
N THR A 6 3.28 6.30 -7.96
CA THR A 6 3.55 6.52 -9.38
C THR A 6 2.92 5.43 -10.24
N ASP A 7 2.99 4.17 -9.83
CA ASP A 7 2.46 3.04 -10.60
C ASP A 7 0.92 3.04 -10.61
N LEU A 8 0.28 3.35 -9.47
CA LEU A 8 -1.16 3.60 -9.40
C LEU A 8 -1.60 4.77 -10.30
N LEU A 9 -0.78 5.82 -10.40
CA LEU A 9 -1.10 6.96 -11.26
C LEU A 9 -1.00 6.63 -12.75
N LYS A 10 -0.09 5.73 -13.13
CA LYS A 10 0.19 5.30 -14.51
C LYS A 10 -0.80 4.28 -15.07
N MET A 11 -1.71 3.75 -14.25
CA MET A 11 -2.76 2.83 -14.71
C MET A 11 -3.66 3.47 -15.76
N VAL A 12 -3.88 2.75 -16.85
CA VAL A 12 -4.62 3.23 -18.04
C VAL A 12 -6.13 3.11 -17.83
N SER A 13 -6.60 2.03 -17.19
CA SER A 13 -8.02 1.83 -16.90
C SER A 13 -8.43 2.59 -15.63
N PRO A 14 -9.39 3.53 -15.71
CA PRO A 14 -9.89 4.24 -14.52
C PRO A 14 -10.54 3.30 -13.49
N GLU A 15 -11.24 2.26 -13.95
CA GLU A 15 -11.93 1.30 -13.09
C GLU A 15 -10.93 0.46 -12.29
N LYS A 16 -9.92 -0.08 -12.98
CA LYS A 16 -8.84 -0.83 -12.33
C LYS A 16 -8.07 0.08 -11.37
N LYS A 17 -7.74 1.30 -11.79
CA LYS A 17 -7.09 2.29 -10.92
C LYS A 17 -7.89 2.54 -9.65
N ALA A 18 -9.20 2.70 -9.75
CA ALA A 18 -10.06 2.89 -8.58
C ALA A 18 -10.04 1.66 -7.65
N GLN A 19 -10.10 0.45 -8.20
CA GLN A 19 -9.99 -0.80 -7.44
C GLN A 19 -8.63 -0.92 -6.73
N CYS A 20 -7.53 -0.65 -7.43
CA CYS A 20 -6.18 -0.75 -6.86
C CYS A 20 -5.92 0.33 -5.81
N VAL A 21 -6.42 1.56 -6.01
CA VAL A 21 -6.37 2.63 -5.01
C VAL A 21 -7.18 2.25 -3.78
N LEU A 22 -8.39 1.70 -3.96
CA LEU A 22 -9.21 1.24 -2.84
C LEU A 22 -8.49 0.12 -2.05
N GLY A 23 -7.91 -0.86 -2.75
CA GLY A 23 -7.10 -1.91 -2.13
C GLY A 23 -5.92 -1.36 -1.34
N TYR A 24 -5.21 -0.37 -1.90
CA TYR A 24 -4.09 0.32 -1.24
C TYR A 24 -4.54 1.06 0.03
N VAL A 25 -5.67 1.76 -0.02
CA VAL A 25 -6.24 2.44 1.15
C VAL A 25 -6.65 1.45 2.23
N MET A 26 -7.30 0.34 1.86
CA MET A 26 -7.70 -0.70 2.82
C MET A 26 -6.49 -1.36 3.49
N PHE A 27 -5.44 -1.68 2.72
CA PHE A 27 -4.18 -2.21 3.25
C PHE A 27 -3.52 -1.24 4.23
N LEU A 28 -3.32 0.03 3.82
CA LEU A 28 -2.73 1.04 4.69
C LEU A 28 -3.53 1.22 5.98
N TRP A 29 -4.86 1.20 5.89
CA TRP A 29 -5.71 1.31 7.06
C TRP A 29 -5.54 0.14 8.02
N GLY A 30 -5.50 -1.10 7.51
CA GLY A 30 -5.22 -2.29 8.31
C GLY A 30 -3.85 -2.25 8.96
N PHE A 31 -2.82 -1.86 8.20
CA PHE A 31 -1.44 -1.74 8.66
C PHE A 31 -1.28 -0.68 9.76
N VAL A 32 -1.81 0.53 9.55
CA VAL A 32 -1.77 1.61 10.55
C VAL A 32 -2.51 1.21 11.82
N LYS A 33 -3.64 0.50 11.71
CA LYS A 33 -4.34 -0.05 12.88
C LYS A 33 -3.49 -1.06 13.64
N ASP A 34 -2.88 -2.03 12.95
CA ASP A 34 -2.03 -3.04 13.59
C ASP A 34 -0.83 -2.40 14.30
N VAL A 35 -0.17 -1.44 13.65
CA VAL A 35 0.88 -0.62 14.28
C VAL A 35 0.33 0.09 15.50
N GLY A 36 -0.80 0.79 15.39
CA GLY A 36 -1.44 1.49 16.51
C GLY A 36 -1.72 0.57 17.71
N TYR A 37 -2.29 -0.62 17.48
CA TYR A 37 -2.61 -1.59 18.53
C TYR A 37 -1.37 -2.20 19.19
N ARG A 38 -0.33 -2.53 18.41
CA ARG A 38 0.92 -3.08 18.95
C ARG A 38 1.75 -2.04 19.70
N THR A 39 1.53 -0.77 19.37
CA THR A 39 2.30 0.34 19.89
C THR A 39 1.81 0.73 21.29
N LYS A 40 2.54 0.36 22.33
CA LYS A 40 2.36 0.96 23.66
C LYS A 40 2.94 2.38 23.66
N VAL A 41 2.07 3.39 23.52
CA VAL A 41 2.39 4.82 23.68
C VAL A 41 1.37 5.46 24.61
N CYS A 42 1.86 6.30 25.53
CA CYS A 42 1.03 7.00 26.50
C CYS A 42 0.54 8.38 25.99
N ASN A 43 0.96 8.81 24.80
CA ASN A 43 0.55 10.09 24.23
C ASN A 43 0.34 10.00 22.71
N VAL A 44 -0.49 10.92 22.20
CA VAL A 44 -0.91 10.97 20.79
C VAL A 44 0.21 11.44 19.86
N VAL A 45 1.18 12.22 20.36
CA VAL A 45 2.31 12.73 19.56
C VAL A 45 3.23 11.58 19.15
N ALA A 46 3.64 10.75 20.12
CA ALA A 46 4.46 9.56 19.88
C ALA A 46 3.71 8.51 19.05
N LEU A 47 2.38 8.40 19.20
CA LEU A 47 1.57 7.56 18.32
C LEU A 47 1.64 8.05 16.88
N LYS A 48 1.46 9.36 16.66
CA LYS A 48 1.51 9.98 15.34
C LYS A 48 2.88 9.78 14.68
N GLU A 49 3.97 10.00 15.41
CA GLU A 49 5.33 9.79 14.91
C GLU A 49 5.57 8.33 14.49
N ARG A 50 5.13 7.36 15.32
CA ARG A 50 5.27 5.93 15.00
C ARG A 50 4.43 5.49 13.81
N ILE A 51 3.19 5.98 13.71
CA ILE A 51 2.34 5.74 12.54
C ILE A 51 2.99 6.32 11.29
N GLN A 52 3.53 7.54 11.36
CA GLN A 52 4.19 8.17 10.23
C GLN A 52 5.44 7.40 9.79
N ALA A 53 6.30 7.02 10.74
CA ALA A 53 7.46 6.17 10.45
C ALA A 53 7.03 4.83 9.82
N ALA A 54 5.98 4.20 10.33
CA ALA A 54 5.48 2.96 9.76
C ALA A 54 4.96 3.15 8.33
N ILE A 55 4.20 4.22 8.05
CA ILE A 55 3.76 4.55 6.69
C ILE A 55 4.95 4.76 5.75
N GLU A 56 6.03 5.38 6.24
CA GLU A 56 7.26 5.58 5.45
C GLU A 56 7.98 4.25 5.13
N THR A 57 7.88 3.25 6.02
CA THR A 57 8.38 1.89 5.76
C THR A 57 7.54 1.10 4.76
N VAL A 58 6.31 1.53 4.46
CA VAL A 58 5.50 0.87 3.44
C VAL A 58 6.15 1.06 2.07
N ASP A 59 6.69 -0.05 1.57
CA ASP A 59 7.20 -0.17 0.21
C ASP A 59 6.20 -0.88 -0.71
N GLN A 60 6.55 -0.93 -1.98
CA GLN A 60 5.73 -1.56 -3.01
C GLN A 60 5.68 -3.08 -2.85
N GLY A 61 6.72 -3.72 -2.31
CA GLY A 61 6.77 -5.16 -2.06
C GLY A 61 5.75 -5.58 -1.02
N MET A 62 5.65 -4.85 0.10
CA MET A 62 4.65 -5.13 1.14
C MET A 62 3.22 -5.08 0.61
N PHE A 63 2.91 -4.09 -0.24
CA PHE A 63 1.59 -4.01 -0.87
C PHE A 63 1.38 -5.12 -1.90
N LEU A 64 2.39 -5.41 -2.74
CA LEU A 64 2.33 -6.48 -3.74
C LEU A 64 2.12 -7.85 -3.11
N ASP A 65 2.77 -8.14 -1.98
CA ASP A 65 2.60 -9.37 -1.22
C ASP A 65 1.18 -9.53 -0.69
N GLU A 66 0.58 -8.45 -0.19
CA GLU A 66 -0.82 -8.43 0.26
C GLU A 66 -1.78 -8.70 -0.91
N ILE A 67 -1.66 -7.94 -2.00
CA ILE A 67 -2.61 -8.04 -3.12
C ILE A 67 -2.42 -9.31 -3.95
N ARG A 68 -1.23 -9.93 -3.93
CA ARG A 68 -0.97 -11.24 -4.57
C ARG A 68 -1.93 -12.30 -4.05
N THR A 69 -2.30 -12.22 -2.78
CA THR A 69 -3.20 -13.19 -2.13
C THR A 69 -4.67 -12.83 -2.30
N SER A 70 -4.98 -11.65 -2.83
CA SER A 70 -6.34 -11.16 -3.01
C SER A 70 -6.85 -11.42 -4.43
N ASN A 71 -7.85 -12.29 -4.54
CA ASN A 71 -8.53 -12.59 -5.81
C ASN A 71 -9.14 -11.33 -6.45
N SER A 72 -9.56 -10.34 -5.66
CA SER A 72 -10.16 -9.10 -6.16
C SER A 72 -9.14 -8.06 -6.62
N LEU A 73 -7.86 -8.22 -6.29
CA LEU A 73 -6.77 -7.30 -6.66
C LEU A 73 -5.71 -7.97 -7.53
N HIS A 74 -5.98 -9.18 -8.03
CA HIS A 74 -5.05 -9.91 -8.89
C HIS A 74 -4.69 -9.15 -10.17
N SER A 75 -5.68 -8.50 -10.82
CA SER A 75 -5.41 -7.64 -11.99
C SER A 75 -4.54 -6.41 -11.64
N CYS A 76 -4.58 -5.92 -10.40
CA CYS A 76 -3.71 -4.85 -9.93
C CYS A 76 -2.27 -5.34 -9.77
N TYR A 77 -2.11 -6.57 -9.25
CA TYR A 77 -0.81 -7.20 -9.08
C TYR A 77 -0.10 -7.35 -10.43
N GLU A 78 -0.78 -7.88 -11.46
CA GLU A 78 -0.19 -8.06 -12.78
C GLU A 78 0.29 -6.75 -13.41
N GLU A 79 -0.53 -5.69 -13.37
CA GLU A 79 -0.17 -4.40 -13.97
C GLU A 79 0.97 -3.69 -13.22
N ILE A 80 0.95 -3.70 -11.89
CA ILE A 80 2.00 -3.08 -11.07
C ILE A 80 3.30 -3.88 -11.17
N SER A 81 3.23 -5.22 -11.15
CA SER A 81 4.39 -6.11 -11.26
C SER A 81 5.05 -5.99 -12.65
N CYS A 82 4.25 -5.99 -13.72
CA CYS A 82 4.75 -5.87 -15.10
C CYS A 82 5.40 -4.50 -15.35
N GLY A 83 4.81 -3.42 -14.83
CA GLY A 83 5.39 -2.07 -14.88
C GLY A 83 6.70 -1.90 -14.10
N THR A 84 6.97 -2.79 -13.14
CA THR A 84 8.22 -2.84 -12.36
C THR A 84 9.31 -3.62 -13.09
N LEU A 85 8.95 -4.71 -13.78
CA LEU A 85 9.87 -5.53 -14.59
C LEU A 85 10.40 -4.81 -15.82
N LEU A 86 9.60 -3.96 -16.47
CA LEU A 86 10.02 -3.14 -17.62
C LEU A 86 10.93 -1.96 -17.25
N ARG A 87 11.21 -1.74 -15.95
CA ARG A 87 12.00 -0.62 -15.44
C ARG A 87 13.40 -1.03 -14.93
N ARG A 88 13.83 -2.27 -15.18
CA ARG A 88 15.18 -2.79 -14.90
C ARG A 88 15.99 -2.95 -16.18
#